data_AF-A0A2V6J520-F1
#
_entry.id   AF-A0A2V6J520-F1
#
_cell.length_a   1.000
_cell.length_b   1.000
_cell.length_c   1.000
_cell.angle_alpha   90.00
_cell.angle_beta   90.00
_cell.angle_gamma   90.00
#
_symmetry.space_group_name_H-M   'P 1'
#
loop_
_entity.id
_entity.type
_entity.pdbx_description
1 polymer ?
#
loop_
_entity_poly.entity_id
_entity_poly.type
_entity_poly.pdbx_seq_one_letter_code
_entity_poly.pdbx_strand_id
1 'polypeptide(L)'
;MFSAGEARCDRWQEMAHAAQTLVAQSSSGSPSKDTLREVESLLTPLCVLETFHAYPGETLMSALKEALARSDYSSFSRITNRIAKAIITGSYRRSANAWKLG
;
A
#
# COMPACT_ATOMS: atom_id res chain seq x y z
N MET A 1 -9.50 -17.27 16.32
CA MET A 1 -8.65 -17.70 15.19
C MET A 1 -8.74 -16.60 14.15
N PHE A 2 -7.65 -15.86 13.90
CA PHE A 2 -7.63 -14.89 12.82
C PHE A 2 -7.55 -15.64 11.49
N SER A 3 -8.44 -15.34 10.55
CA SER A 3 -8.30 -15.90 9.20
C SER A 3 -7.15 -15.20 8.49
N ALA A 4 -6.38 -15.93 7.67
CA ALA A 4 -5.27 -15.36 6.90
C ALA A 4 -5.69 -14.15 6.02
N GLY A 5 -6.96 -14.07 5.63
CA GLY A 5 -7.54 -12.92 4.93
C GLY A 5 -7.71 -11.66 5.77
N GLU A 6 -8.07 -11.78 7.05
CA GLU A 6 -8.21 -10.62 7.96
C GLU A 6 -6.85 -9.98 8.21
N ALA A 7 -5.83 -10.80 8.47
CA ALA A 7 -4.45 -10.32 8.64
C ALA A 7 -3.89 -9.64 7.37
N ARG A 8 -4.41 -9.97 6.18
CA ARG A 8 -4.05 -9.27 4.94
C ARG A 8 -4.72 -7.91 4.85
N CYS A 9 -6.01 -7.82 5.16
CA CYS A 9 -6.73 -6.54 5.21
C CYS A 9 -6.08 -5.58 6.20
N ASP A 10 -5.79 -6.05 7.41
CA ASP A 10 -5.22 -5.23 8.48
C ASP A 10 -3.85 -4.65 8.08
N ARG A 11 -2.95 -5.47 7.52
CA ARG A 11 -1.63 -5.01 7.06
C ARG A 11 -1.71 -3.96 5.94
N TRP A 12 -2.68 -4.10 5.03
CA TRP A 12 -2.89 -3.09 3.99
C TRP A 12 -3.52 -1.80 4.53
N GLN A 13 -4.37 -1.89 5.55
CA GLN A 13 -4.89 -0.71 6.26
C GLN A 13 -3.79 0.01 7.03
N GLU A 14 -2.92 -0.73 7.72
CA GLU A 14 -1.76 -0.19 8.43
C GLU A 14 -0.82 0.54 7.47
N MET A 15 -0.48 -0.08 6.33
CA MET A 15 0.31 0.55 5.28
C MET A 15 -0.38 1.81 4.71
N ALA A 16 -1.71 1.79 4.52
CA ALA A 16 -2.46 2.95 4.05
C ALA A 16 -2.43 4.11 5.06
N HIS A 17 -2.51 3.81 6.36
CA HIS A 17 -2.39 4.80 7.42
C HIS A 17 -0.98 5.40 7.47
N ALA A 18 0.07 4.57 7.46
CA ALA A 18 1.45 5.03 7.43
C ALA A 18 1.73 5.92 6.18
N ALA A 19 1.20 5.55 5.02
CA ALA A 19 1.31 6.34 3.80
C ALA A 19 0.59 7.70 3.89
N GLN A 20 -0.56 7.78 4.56
CA GLN A 20 -1.26 9.04 4.80
C GLN A 20 -0.49 9.94 5.76
N THR A 21 0.04 9.38 6.84
CA THR A 21 0.93 10.09 7.78
C THR A 21 2.15 10.65 7.06
N LEU A 22 2.74 9.88 6.15
CA LEU A 22 3.88 10.31 5.35
C LEU A 22 3.56 11.52 4.46
N VAL A 23 2.39 11.53 3.82
CA VAL A 23 1.91 12.69 3.05
C VAL A 23 1.67 13.91 3.94
N ALA A 24 1.04 13.72 5.09
CA ALA A 24 0.78 14.80 6.03
C ALA A 24 2.10 15.44 6.54
N GLN A 25 3.09 14.62 6.91
CA GLN A 25 4.40 15.10 7.34
C GLN A 25 5.16 15.80 6.21
N SER A 26 5.08 15.27 4.99
CA SER A 26 5.72 15.88 3.81
C SER A 26 5.08 17.20 3.37
N SER A 27 3.81 17.40 3.70
CA SER A 27 3.11 18.67 3.44
C SER A 27 3.45 19.74 4.49
N SER A 28 3.77 19.32 5.71
CA SER A 28 4.18 20.19 6.82
C SER A 28 5.69 20.43 6.90
N GLY A 29 6.48 19.81 6.01
CA GLY A 29 7.94 19.87 6.01
C GLY A 29 8.57 18.62 5.41
N SER A 30 9.64 18.13 6.03
CA SER A 30 10.25 16.86 5.62
C SER A 30 9.56 15.67 6.32
N PRO A 31 9.34 14.54 5.63
CA PRO A 31 8.87 13.33 6.27
C PRO A 31 9.84 12.89 7.37
N SER A 32 9.32 12.45 8.51
CA SER A 32 10.16 11.91 9.57
C SER A 32 10.85 10.65 9.08
N LYS A 33 12.16 10.53 9.33
CA LYS A 33 12.93 9.31 9.02
C LYS A 33 12.32 8.07 9.66
N ASP A 34 11.71 8.22 10.84
CA ASP A 34 11.01 7.15 11.53
C ASP A 34 9.78 6.65 10.75
N THR A 35 8.96 7.55 10.21
CA THR A 35 7.79 7.18 9.38
C THR A 35 8.21 6.50 8.08
N LEU A 36 9.28 6.97 7.45
CA LEU A 36 9.84 6.30 6.26
C LEU A 36 10.31 4.88 6.59
N ARG A 37 11.01 4.72 7.71
CA ARG A 37 11.48 3.41 8.18
C ARG A 37 10.31 2.48 8.52
N GLU A 38 9.23 3.01 9.10
CA GLU A 38 8.00 2.28 9.37
C GLU A 38 7.37 1.77 8.05
N VAL A 39 7.22 2.64 7.06
CA VAL A 39 6.70 2.26 5.73
C VAL A 39 7.57 1.18 5.07
N GLU A 40 8.90 1.32 5.09
CA GLU A 40 9.81 0.29 4.55
C GLU A 40 9.71 -1.05 5.29
N SER A 41 9.59 -0.99 6.62
CA SER A 41 9.41 -2.15 7.49
C SER A 41 8.09 -2.87 7.24
N LEU A 42 7.02 -2.14 6.91
CA LEU A 42 5.72 -2.72 6.53
C LEU A 42 5.72 -3.26 5.09
N LEU A 43 6.49 -2.65 4.19
CA LEU A 43 6.48 -2.98 2.76
C LEU A 43 7.13 -4.34 2.49
N THR A 44 8.20 -4.65 3.21
CA THR A 44 8.95 -5.91 3.07
C THR A 44 8.07 -7.16 3.31
N PRO A 45 7.39 -7.31 4.46
CA PRO A 45 6.51 -8.46 4.71
C PRO A 45 5.28 -8.47 3.79
N LEU A 46 4.76 -7.29 3.41
CA LEU A 46 3.67 -7.20 2.44
C LEU A 46 4.10 -7.76 1.07
N CYS A 47 5.29 -7.43 0.57
CA CYS A 47 5.77 -7.98 -0.71
C CYS A 47 5.83 -9.52 -0.71
N VAL A 48 6.27 -10.12 0.40
CA VAL A 48 6.30 -11.58 0.55
C VAL A 48 4.89 -12.15 0.57
N LEU A 49 3.99 -11.55 1.35
CA LEU A 49 2.58 -11.98 1.44
C LEU A 49 1.89 -11.93 0.07
N GLU A 50 2.09 -10.86 -0.68
CA GLU A 50 1.46 -10.65 -1.97
C GLU A 50 1.98 -11.59 -3.07
N THR A 51 3.12 -12.26 -2.86
CA THR A 51 3.59 -13.30 -3.80
C THR A 51 2.62 -14.50 -3.86
N PHE A 52 1.82 -14.71 -2.82
CA PHE A 52 0.80 -15.77 -2.75
C PHE A 52 -0.57 -15.34 -3.28
N HIS A 53 -0.70 -14.10 -3.77
CA HIS A 53 -1.96 -13.54 -4.22
C HIS A 53 -1.84 -12.94 -5.62
N ALA A 54 -2.87 -13.11 -6.45
CA ALA A 54 -2.86 -12.59 -7.81
C ALA A 54 -2.96 -11.04 -7.84
N TYR A 55 -3.88 -10.48 -7.05
CA TYR A 55 -4.00 -9.03 -6.83
C TYR A 55 -3.13 -8.65 -5.63
N PRO A 56 -2.47 -7.48 -5.57
CA PRO A 56 -2.51 -6.36 -6.53
C PRO A 56 -1.72 -6.58 -7.82
N GLY A 57 -0.87 -7.61 -7.86
CA GLY A 57 -0.07 -7.93 -9.03
C GLY A 57 1.13 -7.00 -9.22
N GLU A 58 1.98 -7.35 -10.18
CA GLU A 58 3.28 -6.71 -10.36
C GLU A 58 3.18 -5.23 -10.71
N THR A 59 2.26 -4.84 -11.61
CA THR A 59 2.11 -3.45 -12.07
C THR A 59 1.85 -2.48 -10.92
N LEU A 60 0.91 -2.80 -10.03
CA LEU A 60 0.57 -1.95 -8.89
C LEU A 60 1.69 -1.95 -7.84
N MET A 61 2.29 -3.12 -7.58
CA MET A 61 3.39 -3.25 -6.63
C MET A 61 4.64 -2.48 -7.07
N SER A 62 4.99 -2.55 -8.35
CA SER A 62 6.14 -1.83 -8.92
C SER A 62 5.93 -0.32 -8.87
N ALA A 63 4.76 0.17 -9.27
CA ALA A 63 4.46 1.60 -9.20
C ALA A 63 4.39 2.14 -7.77
N LEU A 64 3.92 1.34 -6.81
CA LEU A 64 3.98 1.69 -5.39
C LEU A 64 5.43 1.83 -4.92
N LYS A 65 6.31 0.87 -5.25
CA LYS A 65 7.75 0.94 -4.93
C LYS A 65 8.44 2.12 -5.59
N GLU A 66 8.12 2.38 -6.85
CA GLU A 66 8.66 3.51 -7.60
C GLU A 66 8.23 4.87 -7.03
N ALA A 67 6.97 5.02 -6.62
CA ALA A 67 6.49 6.23 -5.99
C ALA A 67 7.25 6.51 -4.68
N LEU A 68 7.49 5.46 -3.88
CA LEU A 68 8.30 5.57 -2.67
C LEU A 68 9.76 5.95 -2.99
N ALA A 69 10.38 5.31 -3.98
CA ALA A 69 11.76 5.60 -4.39
C ALA A 69 11.95 7.03 -4.91
N ARG A 70 10.92 7.61 -5.54
CA ARG A 70 10.92 9.01 -6.00
C ARG A 70 10.53 10.01 -4.91
N SER A 71 10.28 9.56 -3.68
CA SER A 71 9.71 10.38 -2.60
C SER A 71 8.36 11.04 -2.99
N ASP A 72 7.62 10.45 -3.93
CA ASP A 72 6.28 10.88 -4.31
C ASP A 72 5.25 10.22 -3.38
N TYR A 73 5.20 10.75 -2.16
CA TYR A 73 4.35 10.23 -1.10
C TYR A 73 2.86 10.36 -1.41
N SER A 74 2.48 11.35 -2.23
CA SER A 74 1.09 11.55 -2.66
C SER A 74 0.64 10.41 -3.56
N SER A 75 1.45 10.07 -4.59
CA SER A 75 1.16 8.93 -5.46
C SER A 75 1.24 7.61 -4.69
N PHE A 76 2.22 7.45 -3.81
CA PHE A 76 2.35 6.28 -2.93
C PHE A 76 1.07 6.07 -2.10
N SER A 77 0.60 7.10 -1.39
CA SER A 77 -0.60 7.04 -0.56
C SER A 77 -1.86 6.70 -1.36
N ARG A 78 -2.02 7.28 -2.56
CA ARG A 78 -3.17 6.98 -3.44
C ARG A 78 -3.18 5.51 -3.89
N ILE A 79 -2.03 4.99 -4.34
CA ILE A 79 -1.91 3.60 -4.81
C ILE A 79 -2.20 2.64 -3.65
N THR A 80 -1.56 2.85 -2.50
CA THR A 80 -1.76 2.05 -1.29
C THR A 80 -3.22 2.02 -0.84
N ASN A 81 -3.87 3.19 -0.76
CA ASN A 81 -5.27 3.28 -0.33
C ASN A 81 -6.21 2.58 -1.32
N ARG A 82 -5.95 2.70 -2.63
CA ARG A 82 -6.69 1.96 -3.66
C ARG A 82 -6.57 0.45 -3.47
N ILE A 83 -5.35 -0.04 -3.23
CA ILE A 83 -5.10 -1.47 -2.99
C ILE A 83 -5.84 -1.94 -1.73
N ALA A 84 -5.66 -1.24 -0.61
CA ALA A 84 -6.32 -1.57 0.66
C ALA A 84 -7.84 -1.62 0.50
N LYS A 85 -8.45 -0.57 -0.07
CA LYS A 85 -9.89 -0.52 -0.33
C LYS A 85 -10.34 -1.66 -1.23
N ALA A 86 -9.60 -1.99 -2.28
CA ALA A 86 -9.95 -3.09 -3.16
C ALA A 86 -9.92 -4.44 -2.45
N ILE A 87 -8.91 -4.67 -1.59
CA ILE A 87 -8.77 -5.89 -0.78
C ILE A 87 -9.93 -6.03 0.20
N ILE A 88 -10.19 -4.98 1.00
CA ILE A 88 -11.27 -4.95 2.02
C ILE A 88 -12.63 -5.19 1.38
N THR A 89 -12.92 -4.52 0.26
CA THR A 89 -14.22 -4.63 -0.43
C THR A 89 -14.33 -5.85 -1.36
N GLY A 90 -13.23 -6.57 -1.59
CA GLY A 90 -13.13 -7.61 -2.60
C GLY A 90 -13.43 -7.13 -4.03
N SER A 91 -13.37 -5.82 -4.31
CA SER A 91 -13.75 -5.26 -5.62
C SER A 91 -12.79 -5.64 -6.74
N TYR A 92 -11.53 -5.98 -6.43
CA TYR A 92 -10.57 -6.50 -7.42
C TYR A 92 -11.02 -7.77 -8.15
N ARG A 93 -11.97 -8.51 -7.56
CA ARG A 93 -12.55 -9.72 -8.18
C ARG A 93 -13.56 -9.41 -9.27
N ARG A 94 -14.18 -8.23 -9.23
CA ARG A 94 -15.31 -7.84 -10.09
C ARG A 94 -14.99 -6.67 -11.02
N SER A 95 -13.88 -5.97 -10.78
CA SER A 95 -13.52 -4.76 -11.50
C SER A 95 -12.10 -4.84 -12.03
N ALA A 96 -11.95 -5.00 -13.35
CA ALA A 96 -10.64 -4.92 -14.02
C ALA A 96 -9.95 -3.58 -13.79
N ASN A 97 -10.71 -2.52 -13.53
CA ASN A 97 -10.15 -1.22 -13.17
C ASN A 97 -9.27 -1.31 -11.92
N ALA A 98 -9.60 -2.14 -10.92
CA ALA A 98 -8.84 -2.25 -9.68
C ALA A 98 -7.35 -2.58 -9.93
N TRP A 99 -7.03 -3.29 -11.02
CA TRP A 99 -5.68 -3.72 -11.42
C TRP A 99 -4.87 -2.64 -12.16
N LYS A 100 -5.49 -1.51 -12.48
CA LYS A 100 -4.87 -0.40 -13.21
C LYS A 100 -4.42 0.70 -12.25
N LEU A 101 -3.33 1.38 -12.62
CA LEU A 101 -2.76 2.51 -11.88
C LEU A 101 -3.59 3.80 -11.96
N GLY A 102 -4.43 3.92 -12.98
CA GLY A 102 -5.34 5.02 -13.26
C GLY A 102 -6.33 4.57 -14.31
#